data_AF-A0A6P0NMR9-F1
#
_entry.id   AF-A0A6P0NMR9-F1
#
_cell.length_a   1.000
_cell.length_b   1.000
_cell.length_c   1.000
_cell.angle_alpha   90.00
_cell.angle_beta   90.00
_cell.angle_gamma   90.00
#
_symmetry.space_group_name_H-M   'P 1'
#
loop_
_entity.id
_entity.type
_entity.pdbx_description
1 polymer ?
#
loop_
_entity_poly.entity_id
_entity_poly.type
_entity_poly.pdbx_seq_one_letter_code
_entity_poly.pdbx_strand_id
1 'polypeptide(L)'
;MTDGVLSATEDLRTAVQHIRESARIYNIDPDSIVLGGFSAGAITSLIVAHGMHEPIAGLFMLSGSILGLDILKMVTPASATPPILMFQSQMDLEPSIISTPMLMDRYQEVGVPYEFAWVPASGHYYTSGATSLAGDGSRLSIEQRIVQFIEEVVGESPSHE
;
A
#
# COMPACT_ATOMS: atom_id res chain seq x y z
N MET A 1 -4.72 18.22 -13.52
CA MET A 1 -4.72 17.41 -12.28
C MET A 1 -3.93 16.13 -12.45
N THR A 2 -4.03 15.42 -13.59
CA THR A 2 -3.24 14.22 -13.90
C THR A 2 -1.73 14.44 -13.92
N ASP A 3 -1.25 15.58 -14.41
CA ASP A 3 0.19 15.85 -14.55
C ASP A 3 0.92 15.88 -13.20
N GLY A 4 0.26 16.39 -12.14
CA GLY A 4 0.82 16.44 -10.80
C GLY A 4 0.94 15.05 -10.16
N VAL A 5 -0.07 14.19 -10.34
CA VAL A 5 -0.05 12.80 -9.84
C VAL A 5 1.06 12.01 -10.55
N LEU A 6 1.18 12.14 -11.87
CA LEU A 6 2.22 11.45 -12.63
C LEU A 6 3.62 11.94 -12.24
N SER A 7 3.82 13.26 -12.08
CA SER A 7 5.10 13.81 -11.63
C SER A 7 5.48 13.28 -10.25
N ALA A 8 4.55 13.30 -9.28
CA ALA A 8 4.79 12.73 -7.95
C ALA A 8 5.09 11.22 -7.99
N THR A 9 4.51 10.51 -8.95
CA THR A 9 4.75 9.07 -9.15
C THR A 9 6.16 8.82 -9.67
N GLU A 10 6.62 9.60 -10.65
CA GLU A 10 8.01 9.51 -11.15
C GLU A 10 9.02 9.91 -10.06
N ASP A 11 8.72 10.92 -9.24
CA ASP A 11 9.55 11.29 -8.10
C ASP A 11 9.65 10.13 -7.08
N LEU A 12 8.53 9.51 -6.71
CA LEU A 12 8.52 8.37 -5.80
C LEU A 12 9.27 7.17 -6.39
N ARG A 13 9.05 6.87 -7.66
CA ARG A 13 9.78 5.80 -8.36
C ARG A 13 11.28 6.04 -8.36
N THR A 14 11.70 7.28 -8.66
CA THR A 14 13.11 7.68 -8.61
C THR A 14 13.68 7.51 -7.21
N ALA A 15 12.91 7.87 -6.17
CA ALA A 15 13.33 7.67 -4.78
C ALA A 15 13.51 6.19 -4.42
N VAL A 16 12.60 5.31 -4.85
CA VAL A 16 12.74 3.85 -4.67
C VAL A 16 14.00 3.33 -5.34
N GLN A 17 14.24 3.72 -6.59
CA GLN A 17 15.42 3.31 -7.35
C GLN A 17 16.71 3.80 -6.68
N HIS A 18 16.75 5.06 -6.22
CA HIS A 18 17.89 5.60 -5.49
C HIS A 18 18.18 4.84 -4.19
N ILE A 19 17.14 4.54 -3.39
CA ILE A 19 17.28 3.76 -2.15
C ILE A 19 17.86 2.38 -2.46
N ARG A 20 17.32 1.69 -3.47
CA ARG A 20 17.77 0.37 -3.90
C ARG A 20 19.22 0.38 -4.39
N GLU A 21 19.57 1.33 -5.26
CA GLU A 21 20.94 1.50 -5.79
C GLU A 21 21.94 1.87 -4.69
N SER A 22 21.48 2.59 -3.67
CA SER A 22 22.25 3.02 -2.50
C SER A 22 22.16 2.04 -1.32
N ALA A 23 21.59 0.85 -1.49
CA ALA A 23 21.27 -0.04 -0.38
C ALA A 23 22.49 -0.38 0.50
N ARG A 24 23.66 -0.56 -0.13
CA ARG A 24 24.94 -0.75 0.59
C ARG A 24 25.34 0.43 1.46
N ILE A 25 25.05 1.66 1.01
CA ILE A 25 25.38 2.89 1.75
C ILE A 25 24.48 3.02 2.98
N TYR A 26 23.20 2.69 2.83
CA TYR A 26 22.22 2.80 3.92
C TYR A 26 22.14 1.56 4.81
N ASN A 27 22.86 0.49 4.48
CA ASN A 27 22.80 -0.80 5.17
C ASN A 27 21.36 -1.33 5.28
N ILE A 28 20.66 -1.35 4.14
CA ILE A 28 19.30 -1.88 4.00
C ILE A 28 19.30 -3.04 3.00
N ASP A 29 18.31 -3.92 3.11
CA ASP A 29 18.05 -4.93 2.10
C ASP A 29 17.29 -4.27 0.92
N PRO A 30 17.86 -4.26 -0.31
CA PRO A 30 17.19 -3.69 -1.49
C PRO A 30 15.89 -4.42 -1.87
N ASP A 31 15.70 -5.66 -1.42
CA ASP A 31 14.53 -6.49 -1.74
C ASP A 31 13.43 -6.39 -0.67
N SER A 32 13.68 -5.71 0.45
CA SER A 32 12.74 -5.54 1.58
C SER A 32 12.10 -4.14 1.64
N ILE A 33 11.94 -3.46 0.50
CA ILE A 33 11.34 -2.12 0.45
C ILE A 33 9.81 -2.24 0.52
N VAL A 34 9.16 -1.54 1.45
CA VAL A 34 7.70 -1.42 1.54
C VAL A 34 7.29 0.03 1.30
N LEU A 35 6.28 0.25 0.46
CA LEU A 35 5.74 1.58 0.18
C LEU A 35 4.42 1.82 0.92
N GLY A 36 4.19 3.06 1.34
CA GLY A 36 2.88 3.42 1.82
C GLY A 36 2.71 4.89 2.05
N GLY A 37 1.47 5.30 2.23
CA GLY A 37 1.14 6.71 2.39
C GLY A 37 -0.33 6.94 2.66
N PHE A 38 -0.64 8.21 2.84
CA PHE A 38 -1.98 8.68 3.14
C PHE A 38 -2.54 9.45 1.95
N SER A 39 -3.81 9.22 1.59
CA SER A 39 -4.52 10.01 0.57
C SER A 39 -3.75 10.05 -0.75
N ALA A 40 -3.33 11.22 -1.22
CA ALA A 40 -2.47 11.36 -2.41
C ALA A 40 -1.19 10.51 -2.36
N GLY A 41 -0.56 10.35 -1.18
CA GLY A 41 0.61 9.49 -1.03
C GLY A 41 0.28 8.00 -1.19
N ALA A 42 -0.93 7.58 -0.80
CA ALA A 42 -1.40 6.23 -1.08
C ALA A 42 -1.65 6.01 -2.58
N ILE A 43 -2.24 7.01 -3.25
CA ILE A 43 -2.45 6.98 -4.71
C ILE A 43 -1.10 6.82 -5.42
N THR A 44 -0.10 7.65 -5.07
CA THR A 44 1.24 7.58 -5.66
C THR A 44 1.90 6.22 -5.40
N SER A 45 1.82 5.70 -4.16
CA SER A 45 2.37 4.39 -3.81
C SER A 45 1.71 3.26 -4.59
N LEU A 46 0.37 3.30 -4.73
CA LEU A 46 -0.41 2.35 -5.52
C LEU A 46 0.01 2.37 -7.00
N ILE A 47 0.20 3.56 -7.58
CA ILE A 47 0.64 3.68 -8.98
C ILE A 47 2.06 3.12 -9.15
N VAL A 48 3.02 3.48 -8.29
CA VAL A 48 4.40 2.97 -8.42
C VAL A 48 4.43 1.44 -8.29
N ALA A 49 3.75 0.88 -7.29
CA ALA A 49 3.78 -0.54 -7.01
C ALA A 49 2.97 -1.38 -8.02
N HIS A 50 1.72 -1.00 -8.26
CA HIS A 50 0.79 -1.81 -9.06
C HIS A 50 0.62 -1.33 -10.50
N GLY A 51 0.80 -0.03 -10.77
CA GLY A 51 0.66 0.54 -12.10
C GLY A 51 1.95 0.49 -12.91
N MET A 52 3.08 0.82 -12.28
CA MET A 52 4.41 0.82 -12.90
C MET A 52 5.21 -0.46 -12.65
N HIS A 53 4.71 -1.34 -11.79
CA HIS A 53 5.35 -2.61 -11.42
C HIS A 53 6.78 -2.44 -10.90
N GLU A 54 7.05 -1.39 -10.12
CA GLU A 54 8.35 -1.27 -9.46
C GLU A 54 8.49 -2.40 -8.41
N PRO A 55 9.59 -3.17 -8.42
CA PRO A 55 9.75 -4.32 -7.55
C PRO A 55 9.98 -3.86 -6.10
N ILE A 56 8.99 -4.13 -5.26
CA ILE A 56 8.98 -3.86 -3.82
C ILE A 56 8.43 -5.09 -3.09
N ALA A 57 8.68 -5.22 -1.80
CA ALA A 57 8.22 -6.35 -1.00
C ALA A 57 6.70 -6.30 -0.72
N GLY A 58 6.16 -5.10 -0.55
CA GLY A 58 4.74 -4.90 -0.25
C GLY A 58 4.36 -3.43 -0.26
N LEU A 59 3.06 -3.16 -0.12
CA LEU A 59 2.57 -1.81 0.08
C LEU A 59 1.43 -1.71 1.09
N PHE A 60 1.25 -0.54 1.68
CA PHE A 60 0.05 -0.24 2.46
C PHE A 60 -0.55 1.11 2.07
N MET A 61 -1.88 1.18 2.08
CA MET A 61 -2.65 2.35 1.67
C MET A 61 -3.50 2.84 2.84
N LEU A 62 -3.36 4.12 3.18
CA LEU A 62 -4.19 4.80 4.18
C LEU A 62 -5.15 5.76 3.48
N SER A 63 -6.42 5.36 3.36
CA SER A 63 -7.48 6.17 2.76
C SER A 63 -7.18 6.65 1.33
N GLY A 64 -6.56 5.79 0.51
CA GLY A 64 -6.26 6.10 -0.89
C GLY A 64 -7.42 5.77 -1.84
N SER A 65 -7.21 6.07 -3.12
CA SER A 65 -8.18 5.82 -4.18
C SER A 65 -7.49 5.46 -5.50
N ILE A 66 -8.27 5.02 -6.51
CA ILE A 66 -7.76 4.87 -7.87
C ILE A 66 -7.82 6.24 -8.56
N LEU A 67 -6.67 6.75 -8.99
CA LEU A 67 -6.58 8.00 -9.74
C LEU A 67 -5.34 7.98 -10.65
N GLY A 68 -5.41 8.66 -11.80
CA GLY A 68 -4.27 8.82 -12.71
C GLY A 68 -4.11 7.66 -13.70
N LEU A 69 -3.77 6.46 -13.22
CA LEU A 69 -3.67 5.25 -14.04
C LEU A 69 -4.83 4.28 -13.79
N ASP A 70 -5.18 3.51 -14.82
CA ASP A 70 -6.20 2.45 -14.74
C ASP A 70 -5.59 1.18 -14.12
N ILE A 71 -5.37 1.23 -12.79
CA ILE A 71 -4.77 0.14 -12.01
C ILE A 71 -5.51 -1.17 -12.21
N LEU A 72 -6.83 -1.12 -12.37
CA LEU A 72 -7.65 -2.32 -12.54
C LEU A 72 -7.33 -3.07 -13.83
N LYS A 73 -6.95 -2.35 -14.90
CA LYS A 73 -6.47 -2.98 -16.15
C LYS A 73 -5.01 -3.41 -16.10
N MET A 74 -4.18 -2.69 -15.35
CA MET A 74 -2.72 -2.93 -15.31
C MET A 74 -2.36 -4.15 -14.46
N VAL A 75 -3.08 -4.38 -13.37
CA VAL A 75 -2.91 -5.57 -12.54
C VAL A 75 -3.57 -6.76 -13.23
N THR A 76 -2.79 -7.77 -13.57
CA THR A 76 -3.23 -8.99 -14.27
C THR A 76 -2.71 -10.25 -13.58
N PRO A 77 -3.26 -11.45 -13.85
CA PRO A 77 -2.74 -12.68 -13.26
C PRO A 77 -1.27 -12.99 -13.60
N ALA A 78 -0.75 -12.40 -14.69
CA ALA A 78 0.65 -12.55 -15.10
C ALA A 78 1.58 -11.48 -14.49
N SER A 79 1.04 -10.44 -13.84
CA SER A 79 1.84 -9.40 -13.21
C SER A 79 2.40 -9.90 -11.87
N ALA A 80 3.71 -9.77 -11.67
CA ALA A 80 4.37 -10.03 -10.38
C ALA A 80 4.07 -8.87 -9.41
N THR A 81 2.81 -8.81 -9.00
CA THR A 81 2.27 -7.68 -8.25
C THR A 81 2.45 -7.91 -6.75
N PRO A 82 3.05 -6.96 -6.00
CA PRO A 82 3.29 -7.12 -4.56
C PRO A 82 1.98 -7.15 -3.74
N PRO A 83 2.00 -7.78 -2.56
CA PRO A 83 0.88 -7.77 -1.62
C PRO A 83 0.55 -6.36 -1.11
N ILE A 84 -0.72 -6.13 -0.75
CA ILE A 84 -1.21 -4.83 -0.28
C ILE A 84 -2.05 -4.92 1.00
N LEU A 85 -1.77 -4.04 1.97
CA LEU A 85 -2.64 -3.76 3.11
C LEU A 85 -3.43 -2.46 2.88
N MET A 86 -4.76 -2.54 2.84
CA MET A 86 -5.64 -1.40 2.60
C MET A 86 -6.39 -0.98 3.85
N PHE A 87 -6.30 0.30 4.20
CA PHE A 87 -7.12 0.93 5.22
C PHE A 87 -8.13 1.90 4.61
N GLN A 88 -9.38 1.79 5.05
CA GLN A 88 -10.44 2.76 4.73
C GLN A 88 -11.14 3.19 6.01
N SER A 89 -11.33 4.50 6.19
CA SER A 89 -12.09 5.01 7.32
C SER A 89 -13.60 4.89 7.12
N GLN A 90 -14.35 4.84 8.22
CA GLN A 90 -15.82 4.79 8.19
C GLN A 90 -16.45 6.00 7.49
N MET A 91 -15.87 7.18 7.68
CA MET A 91 -16.37 8.45 7.14
C MET A 91 -15.36 9.02 6.14
N ASP A 92 -14.80 8.15 5.30
CA ASP A 92 -13.80 8.53 4.29
C ASP A 92 -14.40 9.41 3.19
N LEU A 93 -13.51 9.94 2.35
CA LEU A 93 -13.92 10.59 1.12
C LEU A 93 -14.54 9.56 0.17
N GLU A 94 -15.57 9.98 -0.57
CA GLU A 94 -16.30 9.15 -1.52
C GLU A 94 -15.38 8.40 -2.52
N PRO A 95 -14.32 9.01 -3.10
CA PRO A 95 -13.40 8.29 -3.98
C PRO A 95 -12.72 7.08 -3.32
N SER A 96 -12.37 7.17 -2.03
CA SER A 96 -11.75 6.07 -1.28
C SER A 96 -12.76 4.95 -1.00
N ILE A 97 -13.99 5.33 -0.63
CA ILE A 97 -15.11 4.40 -0.40
C ILE A 97 -15.44 3.60 -1.66
N ILE A 98 -15.37 4.24 -2.84
CA ILE A 98 -15.65 3.59 -4.12
C ILE A 98 -14.47 2.72 -4.57
N SER A 99 -13.24 3.23 -4.44
CA SER A 99 -12.06 2.56 -5.02
C SER A 99 -11.67 1.29 -4.30
N THR A 100 -11.78 1.26 -2.98
CA THR A 100 -11.35 0.11 -2.16
C THR A 100 -12.05 -1.20 -2.53
N PRO A 101 -13.41 -1.28 -2.60
CA PRO A 101 -14.07 -2.51 -3.02
C PRO A 101 -13.72 -2.90 -4.47
N MET A 102 -13.52 -1.95 -5.38
CA MET A 102 -13.08 -2.25 -6.76
C MET A 102 -11.69 -2.89 -6.80
N LEU A 103 -10.76 -2.42 -5.96
CA LEU A 103 -9.44 -3.02 -5.82
C LEU A 103 -9.53 -4.42 -5.22
N MET A 104 -10.32 -4.61 -4.16
CA MET A 104 -10.53 -5.91 -3.52
C MET A 104 -11.09 -6.94 -4.53
N ASP A 105 -12.12 -6.57 -5.29
CA ASP A 105 -12.71 -7.43 -6.32
C ASP A 105 -11.65 -7.83 -7.37
N ARG A 106 -10.86 -6.85 -7.84
CA ARG A 106 -9.82 -7.10 -8.84
C ARG A 106 -8.69 -7.98 -8.30
N TYR A 107 -8.21 -7.69 -7.10
CA TYR A 107 -7.13 -8.46 -6.48
C TYR A 107 -7.56 -9.89 -6.19
N GLN A 108 -8.81 -10.10 -5.76
CA GLN A 108 -9.39 -11.42 -5.62
C GLN A 108 -9.49 -12.15 -6.97
N GLU A 109 -9.94 -11.48 -8.03
CA GLU A 109 -10.06 -12.06 -9.37
C GLU A 109 -8.70 -12.53 -9.92
N VAL A 110 -7.64 -11.74 -9.72
CA VAL A 110 -6.31 -12.01 -10.30
C VAL A 110 -5.32 -12.70 -9.38
N GLY A 111 -5.71 -12.97 -8.13
CA GLY A 111 -4.86 -13.66 -7.15
C GLY A 111 -3.75 -12.82 -6.54
N VAL A 112 -3.92 -11.49 -6.46
CA VAL A 112 -3.01 -10.61 -5.71
C VAL A 112 -3.35 -10.72 -4.22
N PRO A 113 -2.38 -11.06 -3.34
CA PRO A 113 -2.65 -11.10 -1.91
C PRO A 113 -2.99 -9.69 -1.41
N TYR A 114 -4.09 -9.58 -0.67
CA TYR A 114 -4.49 -8.31 -0.09
C TYR A 114 -5.08 -8.51 1.30
N GLU A 115 -4.90 -7.50 2.14
CA GLU A 115 -5.58 -7.33 3.40
C GLU A 115 -6.42 -6.06 3.38
N PHE A 116 -7.55 -6.08 4.09
CA PHE A 116 -8.39 -4.92 4.28
C PHE A 116 -8.72 -4.74 5.76
N ALA A 117 -8.54 -3.51 6.24
CA ALA A 117 -8.94 -3.11 7.57
C ALA A 117 -9.72 -1.78 7.54
N TRP A 118 -10.89 -1.81 8.17
CA TRP A 118 -11.75 -0.64 8.34
C TRP A 118 -11.35 0.14 9.60
N VAL A 119 -11.44 1.47 9.57
CA VAL A 119 -11.16 2.36 10.72
C VAL A 119 -12.46 3.03 11.21
N PRO A 120 -13.05 2.55 12.32
CA PRO A 120 -14.31 3.08 12.84
C PRO A 120 -14.15 4.50 13.41
N ALA A 121 -15.25 5.26 13.40
CA ALA A 121 -15.37 6.60 13.99
C ALA A 121 -14.33 7.63 13.51
N SER A 122 -13.65 7.35 12.40
CA SER A 122 -12.63 8.22 11.82
C SER A 122 -13.12 8.79 10.49
N GLY A 123 -12.72 10.03 10.20
CA GLY A 123 -12.81 10.61 8.87
C GLY A 123 -11.58 10.25 8.05
N HIS A 124 -11.36 10.99 6.95
CA HIS A 124 -10.28 10.72 6.00
C HIS A 124 -8.95 10.44 6.69
N TYR A 125 -8.51 11.31 7.61
CA TYR A 125 -7.27 11.15 8.40
C TYR A 125 -7.50 10.54 9.78
N TYR A 126 -6.59 9.67 10.18
CA TYR A 126 -6.57 9.01 11.50
C TYR A 126 -5.14 8.81 12.00
N THR A 127 -5.01 8.60 13.31
CA THR A 127 -3.71 8.41 13.98
C THR A 127 -3.26 6.96 13.90
N SER A 128 -1.95 6.73 14.05
CA SER A 128 -1.35 5.39 14.07
C SER A 128 -1.93 4.50 15.19
N GLY A 129 -2.35 5.10 16.29
CA GLY A 129 -3.03 4.42 17.41
C GLY A 129 -4.53 4.17 17.21
N ALA A 130 -5.14 4.63 16.12
CA ALA A 130 -6.55 4.39 15.85
C ALA A 130 -6.82 2.89 15.73
N THR A 131 -7.98 2.44 16.23
CA THR A 131 -8.39 1.04 16.08
C THR A 131 -8.68 0.75 14.61
N SER A 132 -8.23 -0.40 14.13
CA SER A 132 -8.60 -0.99 12.84
C SER A 132 -9.25 -2.34 13.05
N LEU A 133 -10.25 -2.66 12.22
CA LEU A 133 -11.03 -3.89 12.25
C LEU A 133 -10.87 -4.61 10.92
N ALA A 134 -10.39 -5.84 10.91
CA ALA A 134 -10.26 -6.65 9.70
C ALA A 134 -11.31 -7.77 9.63
N GLY A 135 -11.44 -8.37 8.45
CA GLY A 135 -12.45 -9.41 8.16
C GLY A 135 -12.28 -10.70 8.96
N ASP A 136 -11.10 -10.93 9.54
CA ASP A 136 -10.79 -12.05 10.44
C ASP A 136 -11.26 -11.82 11.89
N GLY A 137 -11.85 -10.65 12.18
CA GLY A 137 -12.28 -10.25 13.52
C GLY A 137 -11.16 -9.68 14.38
N SER A 138 -9.94 -9.51 13.85
CA SER A 138 -8.83 -8.91 14.56
C SER A 138 -9.07 -7.42 14.83
N ARG A 139 -8.65 -6.99 16.02
CA ARG A 139 -8.70 -5.59 16.46
C ARG A 139 -7.29 -5.14 16.83
N LEU A 140 -6.67 -4.38 15.95
CA LEU A 140 -5.30 -3.87 16.10
C LEU A 140 -5.27 -2.37 15.89
N SER A 141 -4.27 -1.67 16.42
CA SER A 141 -4.01 -0.31 15.95
C SER A 141 -3.57 -0.32 14.49
N ILE A 142 -3.67 0.82 13.80
CA ILE A 142 -3.13 0.98 12.45
C ILE A 142 -1.64 0.61 12.42
N GLU A 143 -0.87 1.10 13.38
CA GLU A 143 0.56 0.82 13.51
C GLU A 143 0.84 -0.67 13.68
N GLN A 144 0.13 -1.34 14.59
CA GLN A 144 0.32 -2.77 14.85
C GLN A 144 0.07 -3.60 13.59
N ARG A 145 -0.98 -3.27 12.83
CA ARG A 145 -1.29 -3.99 11.60
C ARG A 145 -0.29 -3.70 10.48
N ILE A 146 0.19 -2.46 10.36
CA ILE A 146 1.27 -2.12 9.41
C ILE A 146 2.56 -2.88 9.75
N VAL A 147 2.96 -2.91 11.03
CA VAL A 147 4.17 -3.63 11.47
C VAL A 147 4.03 -5.12 11.17
N GLN A 148 2.90 -5.73 11.53
CA GLN A 148 2.65 -7.14 11.25
C GLN A 148 2.71 -7.43 9.74
N PHE A 149 2.04 -6.62 8.92
CA PHE A 149 2.09 -6.76 7.47
C PHE A 149 3.52 -6.62 6.91
N ILE A 150 4.30 -5.66 7.42
CA ILE A 150 5.70 -5.48 7.01
C ILE A 150 6.50 -6.75 7.33
N GLU A 151 6.40 -7.26 8.56
CA GLU A 151 7.08 -8.49 9.00
C GLU A 151 6.72 -9.69 8.11
N GLU A 152 5.45 -9.81 7.71
CA GLU A 152 4.98 -10.88 6.83
C GLU A 152 5.56 -10.78 5.40
N VAL A 153 5.66 -9.57 4.83
CA VAL A 153 6.10 -9.40 3.44
C VAL A 153 7.62 -9.31 3.27
N VAL A 154 8.36 -8.88 4.29
CA VAL A 154 9.84 -8.85 4.26
C VAL A 154 10.47 -10.11 4.85
N GLY A 155 9.69 -10.91 5.60
CA GLY A 155 10.18 -12.03 6.40
C GLY A 155 10.73 -11.57 7.75
N GLU A 156 10.57 -12.39 8.80
CA GLU A 156 11.17 -12.09 10.11
C GLU A 156 12.69 -11.87 9.95
N SER A 157 13.19 -10.72 10.43
CA SER A 157 14.64 -10.58 10.63
C SER A 157 15.10 -11.71 11.57
N PRO A 158 16.20 -12.42 11.29
CA PRO A 158 16.70 -13.42 12.22
C PRO A 158 16.91 -12.74 13.57
N SER A 159 16.22 -13.25 14.60
CA SER A 159 16.39 -12.80 15.97
C SER A 159 17.88 -12.81 16.31
N HIS A 160 18.46 -11.64 16.57
CA HIS A 160 19.78 -11.56 17.14
C HIS A 160 19.69 -12.12 18.58
N GLU A 161 20.05 -13.40 18.73
CA GLU A 161 20.46 -14.00 20.01
C GLU A 161 21.72 -13.32 20.56
#